data_AF-A0A2M6YNZ1-F1
#
_entry.id   AF-A0A2M6YNZ1-F1
#
_cell.length_a   1.000
_cell.length_b   1.000
_cell.length_c   1.000
_cell.angle_alpha   90.00
_cell.angle_beta   90.00
_cell.angle_gamma   90.00
#
_symmetry.space_group_name_H-M   'P 1'
#
loop_
_entity.id
_entity.type
_entity.pdbx_description
1 polymer ?
#
loop_
_entity_poly.entity_id
_entity_poly.type
_entity_poly.pdbx_seq_one_letter_code
_entity_poly.pdbx_strand_id
1 'polypeptide(L)' 'MQSASPLTKVHSTFADDLNAYMKSHREQDYLLIDVREPIEYELGHIPGAKPIPLGRFEARISELDSD' A
#
# COMPACT_ATOMS: atom_id res chain seq x y z
N MET A 1 -28.17 13.92 5.45
CA MET A 1 -27.08 14.59 4.70
C MET A 1 -25.78 13.98 5.19
N GLN A 2 -25.04 13.36 4.28
CA GLN A 2 -23.92 12.46 4.58
C GLN A 2 -22.77 13.25 5.21
N SER A 3 -22.45 12.94 6.46
CA SER A 3 -21.29 13.49 7.18
C SER A 3 -20.03 12.98 6.50
N ALA A 4 -19.21 13.86 5.93
CA ALA A 4 -17.89 13.50 5.45
C ALA A 4 -17.05 13.03 6.64
N SER A 5 -16.58 11.78 6.59
CA SER A 5 -15.63 11.23 7.57
C SER A 5 -14.37 12.12 7.62
N PRO A 6 -13.74 12.30 8.80
CA PRO A 6 -12.51 13.07 8.90
C PRO A 6 -11.46 12.44 7.97
N LEU A 7 -10.83 13.26 7.13
CA LEU A 7 -9.73 12.83 6.27
C LEU A 7 -8.64 12.23 7.17
N THR A 8 -8.49 10.91 7.12
CA THR A 8 -7.39 10.19 7.78
C THR A 8 -6.07 10.83 7.36
N LYS A 9 -5.19 11.09 8.33
CA LYS A 9 -3.90 11.74 8.07
C LYS A 9 -3.06 10.84 7.16
N VAL A 10 -2.97 11.20 5.88
CA VAL A 10 -2.06 10.54 4.93
C VAL A 10 -0.65 11.01 5.23
N HIS A 11 0.24 10.06 5.51
CA HIS A 11 1.67 10.32 5.60
C HIS A 11 2.33 10.02 4.26
N SER A 12 2.88 11.04 3.61
CA SER A 12 3.75 10.86 2.46
C SER A 12 5.18 10.60 2.93
N THR A 13 5.86 9.68 2.27
CA THR A 13 7.24 9.30 2.58
C THR A 13 8.06 9.23 1.28
N PHE A 14 9.37 9.13 1.40
CA PHE A 14 10.31 8.98 0.28
C PHE A 14 11.01 7.62 0.32
N ALA A 15 11.72 7.27 -0.74
CA ALA A 15 12.33 5.94 -0.91
C ALA A 15 13.30 5.58 0.22
N ASP A 16 14.12 6.53 0.68
CA ASP A 16 15.10 6.29 1.74
C ASP A 16 14.42 5.99 3.09
N ASP A 17 13.37 6.74 3.42
CA ASP A 17 12.59 6.57 4.64
C ASP A 17 11.80 5.24 4.63
N LEU A 18 11.21 4.88 3.49
CA LEU A 18 10.56 3.57 3.31
C LEU A 18 11.56 2.43 3.50
N ASN A 19 12.75 2.54 2.92
CA ASN A 19 13.80 1.54 3.06
C ASN A 19 14.28 1.42 4.52
N ALA A 20 14.41 2.53 5.24
CA ALA A 20 14.73 2.52 6.66
C ALA A 20 13.63 1.85 7.50
N TYR A 21 12.36 2.13 7.17
CA TYR A 21 11.20 1.51 7.81
C TYR A 21 11.20 -0.01 7.61
N MET A 22 11.34 -0.48 6.36
CA MET A 22 11.40 -1.91 6.03
C MET A 22 12.57 -2.65 6.69
N LYS A 23 13.70 -1.98 6.93
CA LYS A 23 14.85 -2.58 7.63
C LYS A 23 14.67 -2.70 9.14
N SER A 24 13.81 -1.87 9.73
CA SER A 24 13.60 -1.79 11.18
C SER A 24 12.35 -2.53 11.66
N HIS A 25 11.49 -2.97 10.74
CA HIS A 25 10.25 -3.70 11.02
C HIS A 25 10.26 -5.06 10.32
N ARG A 26 9.49 -6.02 10.83
CA ARG A 26 9.34 -7.31 10.15
C ARG A 26 8.30 -7.16 9.04
N GLU A 27 8.42 -7.90 7.96
CA GLU A 27 7.48 -7.83 6.82
C GLU A 27 6.03 -8.14 7.21
N GLN A 28 5.79 -8.91 8.27
CA GLN A 28 4.44 -9.19 8.79
C GLN A 28 3.83 -8.02 9.57
N ASP A 29 4.62 -7.01 9.94
CA ASP A 29 4.18 -5.87 10.73
C ASP A 29 3.64 -4.73 9.84
N TYR A 30 3.67 -4.88 8.50
CA TYR A 30 3.14 -3.90 7.56
C TYR A 30 2.64 -4.54 6.25
N LEU A 31 1.76 -3.82 5.55
CA LEU A 31 1.36 -4.15 4.18
C LEU A 31 1.97 -3.14 3.22
N LEU A 32 2.75 -3.64 2.26
CA LEU A 32 3.21 -2.83 1.13
C LEU A 32 2.32 -3.17 -0.07
N ILE A 33 1.66 -2.16 -0.64
CA ILE A 33 0.73 -2.35 -1.76
C ILE A 33 1.22 -1.55 -2.97
N ASP A 34 1.32 -2.23 -4.09
CA ASP A 34 1.63 -1.61 -5.38
C ASP A 34 0.34 -1.42 -6.17
N VAL A 35 -0.03 -0.15 -6.39
CA VAL A 35 -1.28 0.24 -7.05
C VAL A 35 -1.12 0.58 -8.54
N ARG A 36 0.07 0.33 -9.10
CA ARG A 36 0.38 0.56 -10.52
C ARG A 36 -0.29 -0.45 -11.44
N GLU A 37 -0.10 -0.29 -12.75
CA GLU A 37 -0.58 -1.26 -13.73
C GLU A 37 0.19 -2.59 -13.61
N PRO A 38 -0.45 -3.75 -13.91
CA PRO A 38 0.18 -5.07 -13.75
C PRO A 38 1.52 -5.20 -14.46
N ILE A 39 1.64 -4.65 -15.67
CA ILE A 39 2.88 -4.72 -16.45
C ILE A 39 4.03 -3.97 -15.78
N GLU A 40 3.77 -2.87 -15.07
CA GLU A 40 4.80 -2.11 -14.35
C GLU A 40 5.33 -2.90 -13.15
N TYR A 41 4.45 -3.62 -12.46
CA TYR A 41 4.82 -4.52 -11.36
C TYR A 41 5.67 -5.69 -11.85
N GLU A 42 5.28 -6.31 -12.97
CA GLU A 42 6.01 -7.43 -13.59
C GLU A 42 7.41 -7.03 -14.07
N LEU A 43 7.56 -5.80 -14.60
CA LEU A 43 8.86 -5.26 -15.00
C LEU A 43 9.78 -4.98 -13.81
N GLY A 44 9.21 -4.73 -12.63
CA GLY A 44 9.95 -4.56 -11.39
C GLY A 44 9.10 -3.94 -10.29
N HIS A 45 9.25 -4.48 -9.07
CA HIS A 45 8.54 -4.03 -7.89
C HIS A 45 9.40 -4.17 -6.63
N ILE A 46 8.96 -3.51 -5.56
CA ILE A 46 9.61 -3.63 -4.25
C ILE A 46 9.29 -5.02 -3.67
N PRO A 47 10.30 -5.79 -3.22
CA PRO A 47 10.07 -7.10 -2.60
C PRO A 47 9.05 -7.03 -1.45
N GLY A 48 8.16 -8.02 -1.39
CA GLY A 48 7.08 -8.09 -0.40
C GLY A 48 5.85 -7.23 -0.72
N ALA A 49 5.89 -6.40 -1.77
CA ALA A 49 4.71 -5.66 -2.22
C ALA A 49 3.61 -6.59 -2.77
N LYS A 50 2.34 -6.32 -2.44
CA LYS A 50 1.17 -6.99 -3.01
C LYS A 50 0.62 -6.16 -4.18
N PRO A 51 0.45 -6.72 -5.39
CA PRO A 51 -0.10 -5.98 -6.52
C PRO A 51 -1.63 -5.86 -6.42
N ILE A 52 -2.13 -4.62 -6.27
CA ILE A 52 -3.55 -4.30 -6.32
C ILE A 52 -3.73 -3.03 -7.15
N PRO A 53 -3.89 -3.15 -8.48
CA PRO A 53 -4.03 -1.99 -9.36
C PRO A 53 -5.13 -1.04 -8.92
N LEU A 54 -4.90 0.27 -9.01
CA LEU A 54 -5.80 1.28 -8.47
C LEU A 54 -7.25 1.14 -8.98
N GLY A 55 -7.43 0.82 -10.26
CA GLY A 55 -8.74 0.58 -10.87
C GLY A 55 -9.50 -0.66 -10.37
N ARG A 56 -8.88 -1.45 -9.50
CA ARG A 56 -9.47 -2.62 -8.81
C ARG A 56 -9.39 -2.49 -7.29
N PHE A 57 -8.74 -1.45 -6.77
CA PHE A 57 -8.40 -1.32 -5.36
C PHE A 57 -9.63 -1.26 -4.46
N GLU A 58 -10.63 -0.42 -4.79
CA GLU A 58 -11.87 -0.31 -4.00
C GLU A 58 -12.61 -1.65 -3.87
N ALA A 59 -12.64 -2.46 -4.94
CA ALA A 59 -13.31 -3.76 -4.94
C ALA A 59 -12.55 -4.84 -4.14
N ARG A 60 -11.25 -4.62 -3.89
CA ARG A 60 -10.35 -5.59 -3.24
C ARG A 60 -9.89 -5.12 -1.87
N ILE A 61 -10.34 -3.96 -1.39
CA ILE A 61 -9.97 -3.42 -0.08
C ILE A 61 -10.32 -4.38 1.05
N SER A 62 -11.41 -5.14 0.91
CA SER A 62 -11.84 -6.15 1.87
C SER A 62 -10.90 -7.35 1.98
N GLU A 63 -9.96 -7.53 1.05
CA GLU A 63 -8.90 -8.55 1.12
C GLU A 63 -7.73 -8.10 2.00
N LEU A 64 -7.69 -6.83 2.39
CA LEU A 64 -6.66 -6.28 3.26
C LEU A 64 -7.17 -6.38 4.70
N ASP A 65 -6.52 -7.25 5.48
CA ASP A 65 -6.83 -7.41 6.90
C ASP A 65 -6.80 -6.05 7.60
N SER A 66 -7.81 -5.80 8.43
CA SER A 66 -8.01 -4.53 9.14
C SER A 66 -7.77 -4.66 10.65
N ASP A 67 -7.08 -5.72 11.08
CA ASP A 67 -6.82 -6.03 12.49
C ASP A 67 -6.01 -4.94 13.20
#